data_AF-A0A444J2I5-F1
#
_entry.id   AF-A0A444J2I5-F1
#
_cell.length_a   1.000
_cell.length_b   1.000
_cell.length_c   1.000
_cell.angle_alpha   90.00
_cell.angle_beta   90.00
_cell.angle_gamma   90.00
#
_symmetry.space_group_name_H-M   'P 1'
#
loop_
_entity.id
_entity.type
_entity.pdbx_description
1 polymer ?
#
loop_
_entity_poly.entity_id
_entity_poly.type
_entity_poly.pdbx_seq_one_letter_code
_entity_poly.pdbx_strand_id
1 'polypeptide(L)'
;MHPMSVNTAPSKRILIIQYSFSAQTRKLVRSMMEGLEEYPVSLFRERLRPITEQHFPIGTILKIVKKMVVTMFRQRVPIHPLSPQCFEDYDLIILAGPTWSYNPSGPVLSLLDRDGERLFRDQTVLPVISCRGFWRTHWWGIRSLLRKLGATVPNRVVFNHPTKEPWCTIGVFLKLAGKIPERMPLMRKHYKTYGHTRSQMAEARRFGEMIGRALIQGDGLEELDFRTKLAIFEG
;
A
#
# COMPACT_ATOMS: atom_id res chain seq x y z
N MET A 1 22.43 43.36 8.83
CA MET A 1 21.60 42.23 8.33
C MET A 1 22.49 41.01 8.22
N HIS A 2 22.33 40.04 9.12
CA HIS A 2 23.01 38.75 9.00
C HIS A 2 22.26 37.89 7.96
N PRO A 3 22.92 37.29 6.97
CA PRO A 3 22.26 36.32 6.10
C PRO A 3 21.96 35.07 6.93
N MET A 4 20.68 34.72 7.03
CA MET A 4 20.24 33.44 7.58
C MET A 4 20.84 32.33 6.70
N SER A 5 21.75 31.54 7.26
CA SER A 5 22.21 30.32 6.62
C SER A 5 21.00 29.41 6.41
N VAL A 6 20.64 29.19 5.15
CA VAL A 6 19.73 28.11 4.77
C VAL A 6 20.46 26.83 5.12
N ASN A 7 20.08 26.22 6.23
CA ASN A 7 20.61 24.94 6.67
C ASN A 7 20.07 23.87 5.69
N THR A 8 20.73 23.68 4.55
CA THR A 8 20.36 22.66 3.56
C THR A 8 20.85 21.31 4.05
N ALA A 9 20.13 20.74 5.02
CA ALA A 9 20.20 19.30 5.25
C ALA A 9 19.91 18.60 3.90
N PRO A 10 20.69 17.57 3.51
CA PRO A 10 20.47 16.87 2.25
C PRO A 10 19.05 16.29 2.23
N SER A 11 18.34 16.51 1.12
CA SER A 11 16.96 16.06 0.95
C SER A 11 16.88 14.54 1.05
N LYS A 12 16.09 14.05 2.00
CA LYS A 12 15.86 12.61 2.20
C LYS A 12 15.18 12.02 0.98
N ARG A 13 15.69 10.90 0.46
CA ARG A 13 15.18 10.25 -0.75
C ARG A 13 14.26 9.10 -0.37
N ILE A 14 13.07 9.05 -0.98
CA ILE A 14 12.08 8.01 -0.71
C ILE A 14 11.68 7.32 -2.02
N LEU A 15 11.84 6.00 -2.05
CA LEU A 15 11.34 5.14 -3.12
C LEU A 15 9.95 4.63 -2.76
N ILE A 16 8.97 4.86 -3.62
CA ILE A 16 7.60 4.38 -3.44
C ILE A 16 7.29 3.35 -4.52
N ILE A 17 7.32 2.08 -4.14
CA ILE A 17 6.94 0.97 -5.03
C ILE A 17 5.49 0.60 -4.72
N GLN A 18 4.61 0.69 -5.72
CA GLN A 18 3.20 0.39 -5.52
C GLN A 18 2.59 -0.55 -6.55
N TYR A 19 1.69 -1.42 -6.10
CA TYR A 19 0.73 -2.11 -6.94
C TYR A 19 -0.70 -1.73 -6.55
N SER A 20 -1.59 -1.66 -7.54
CA SER A 20 -3.01 -1.37 -7.29
C SER A 20 -3.90 -1.99 -8.35
N PHE A 21 -4.66 -3.02 -7.98
CA PHE A 21 -5.57 -3.70 -8.90
C PHE A 21 -6.81 -2.84 -9.25
N SER A 22 -7.43 -2.21 -8.26
CA SER A 22 -8.69 -1.46 -8.43
C SER A 22 -8.55 0.04 -8.15
N ALA A 23 -7.34 0.59 -8.34
CA ALA A 23 -6.96 1.97 -8.05
C ALA A 23 -7.01 2.41 -6.56
N GLN A 24 -7.45 1.57 -5.62
CA GLN A 24 -7.63 1.97 -4.20
C GLN A 24 -6.31 2.26 -3.49
N THR A 25 -5.33 1.35 -3.57
CA THR A 25 -3.98 1.57 -3.05
C THR A 25 -3.33 2.81 -3.65
N ARG A 26 -3.52 3.02 -4.96
CA ARG A 26 -3.00 4.18 -5.70
C ARG A 26 -3.50 5.51 -5.15
N LYS A 27 -4.78 5.58 -4.73
CA LYS A 27 -5.36 6.79 -4.12
C LYS A 27 -4.77 7.07 -2.75
N LEU A 28 -4.67 6.04 -1.90
CA LEU A 28 -4.02 6.15 -0.58
C LEU A 28 -2.58 6.63 -0.70
N VAL A 29 -1.79 5.98 -1.56
CA VAL A 29 -0.38 6.33 -1.78
C VAL A 29 -0.26 7.75 -2.32
N ARG A 30 -1.11 8.15 -3.26
CA ARG A 30 -1.11 9.54 -3.75
C ARG A 30 -1.34 10.53 -2.62
N SER A 31 -2.36 10.33 -1.77
CA SER A 31 -2.61 11.24 -0.65
C SER A 31 -1.48 11.24 0.37
N MET A 32 -0.85 10.08 0.62
CA MET A 32 0.35 9.99 1.45
C MET A 32 1.54 10.76 0.86
N MET A 33 1.77 10.66 -0.46
CA MET A 33 2.79 11.45 -1.15
C MET A 33 2.54 12.95 -0.99
N GLU A 34 1.29 13.40 -1.14
CA GLU A 34 0.92 14.81 -0.96
C GLU A 34 1.22 15.32 0.46
N GLY A 35 1.27 14.45 1.47
CA GLY A 35 1.70 14.81 2.83
C GLY A 35 3.23 14.74 3.03
N LEU A 36 3.91 13.81 2.35
CA LEU A 36 5.37 13.72 2.35
C LEU A 36 6.00 14.96 1.70
N GLU A 37 5.41 15.45 0.60
CA GLU A 37 5.87 16.61 -0.18
C GLU A 37 5.81 17.94 0.59
N GLU A 38 5.15 17.99 1.77
CA GLU A 38 5.19 19.13 2.69
C GLU A 38 6.53 19.27 3.42
N TYR A 39 7.42 18.28 3.27
CA TYR A 39 8.76 18.23 3.86
C TYR A 39 9.81 18.18 2.74
N PRO A 40 11.07 18.60 3.00
CA PRO A 40 12.14 18.61 2.01
C PRO A 40 12.66 17.20 1.65
N VAL A 41 11.79 16.36 1.10
CA VAL A 41 12.06 14.99 0.66
C VAL A 41 11.98 14.88 -0.87
N SER A 42 12.74 13.96 -1.45
CA SER A 42 12.69 13.63 -2.87
C SER A 42 11.95 12.31 -3.05
N LEU A 43 10.87 12.31 -3.84
CA LEU A 43 10.05 11.12 -4.06
C LEU A 43 10.30 10.52 -5.45
N PHE A 44 10.62 9.24 -5.52
CA PHE A 44 10.56 8.47 -6.76
C PHE A 44 9.47 7.40 -6.67
N ARG A 45 8.58 7.34 -7.66
CA ARG A 45 7.41 6.44 -7.63
C ARG A 45 7.45 5.42 -8.75
N GLU A 46 7.62 4.15 -8.38
CA GLU A 46 7.53 3.00 -9.27
C GLU A 46 6.16 2.32 -9.18
N ARG A 47 5.55 2.01 -10.33
CA ARG A 47 4.27 1.28 -10.39
C ARG A 47 4.52 -0.11 -10.96
N LEU A 48 4.28 -1.12 -10.13
CA LEU A 48 4.33 -2.51 -10.58
C LEU A 48 3.26 -2.74 -11.65
N ARG A 49 3.72 -3.09 -12.84
CA ARG A 49 2.88 -3.38 -14.01
C ARG A 49 2.95 -4.87 -14.31
N PRO A 50 1.86 -5.64 -14.11
CA PRO A 50 1.78 -7.01 -14.57
C PRO A 50 2.05 -7.11 -16.07
N ILE A 51 2.79 -8.14 -16.52
CA ILE A 51 3.03 -8.40 -17.95
C ILE A 51 1.71 -8.70 -18.65
N THR A 52 0.89 -9.58 -18.07
CA THR A 52 -0.48 -9.79 -18.50
C THR A 52 -1.37 -8.78 -17.79
N GLU A 53 -1.98 -7.87 -18.55
CA GLU A 53 -2.84 -6.85 -17.99
C GLU A 53 -3.98 -7.48 -17.16
N GLN A 54 -4.17 -6.95 -15.96
CA GLN A 54 -5.23 -7.41 -15.08
C GLN A 54 -6.37 -6.40 -15.09
N HIS A 55 -7.50 -6.80 -15.68
CA HIS A 55 -8.66 -5.93 -15.76
C HIS A 55 -9.48 -5.96 -14.47
N PHE A 56 -9.97 -4.78 -14.09
CA PHE A 56 -10.99 -4.59 -13.06
C PHE A 56 -12.16 -3.81 -13.68
N PRO A 57 -13.42 -4.28 -13.55
CA PRO A 57 -13.86 -5.52 -12.90
C PRO A 57 -13.44 -6.80 -13.64
N ILE A 58 -13.50 -7.96 -12.97
CA ILE A 58 -13.12 -9.27 -13.53
C ILE A 58 -14.25 -9.85 -14.41
N GLY A 59 -15.50 -9.48 -14.13
CA GLY A 59 -16.68 -9.89 -14.89
C GLY A 59 -17.34 -11.15 -14.33
N THR A 60 -16.84 -12.33 -14.69
CA THR A 60 -17.53 -13.61 -14.39
C THR A 60 -17.20 -14.17 -13.01
N ILE A 61 -18.20 -14.72 -12.30
CA ILE A 61 -18.04 -15.38 -11.00
C ILE A 61 -16.96 -16.46 -11.03
N LEU A 62 -16.92 -17.30 -12.07
CA LEU A 62 -15.89 -18.34 -12.22
C LEU A 62 -14.46 -17.76 -12.24
N LYS A 63 -14.24 -16.66 -12.96
CA LYS A 63 -12.94 -15.97 -13.00
C LYS A 63 -12.60 -15.35 -11.65
N ILE A 64 -13.59 -14.84 -10.92
CA ILE A 64 -13.41 -14.28 -9.57
C ILE A 64 -13.00 -15.39 -8.60
N VAL A 65 -13.73 -16.51 -8.56
CA VAL A 65 -13.42 -17.66 -7.70
C VAL A 65 -12.03 -18.22 -8.04
N LYS A 66 -11.73 -18.42 -9.33
CA LYS A 66 -10.39 -18.85 -9.77
C LYS A 66 -9.30 -17.91 -9.26
N LYS A 67 -9.49 -16.59 -9.38
CA LYS A 67 -8.52 -15.60 -8.87
C LYS A 67 -8.38 -15.66 -7.35
N MET A 68 -9.47 -15.84 -6.61
CA MET A 68 -9.44 -15.98 -5.15
C MET A 68 -8.66 -17.23 -4.71
N VAL A 69 -8.90 -18.38 -5.36
CA VAL A 69 -8.18 -19.63 -5.10
C VAL A 69 -6.69 -19.47 -5.40
N VAL A 70 -6.36 -19.00 -6.60
CA VAL A 70 -4.99 -18.78 -7.05
C VAL A 70 -4.21 -17.84 -6.10
N THR A 71 -4.85 -16.76 -5.64
CA THR A 71 -4.20 -15.81 -4.73
C THR A 71 -4.10 -16.33 -3.30
N MET A 72 -5.00 -17.23 -2.88
CA MET A 72 -4.89 -17.95 -1.61
C MET A 72 -3.60 -18.79 -1.57
N PHE A 73 -3.25 -19.42 -2.70
CA PHE A 73 -1.99 -20.14 -2.90
C PHE A 73 -0.80 -19.22 -3.26
N ARG A 74 -0.89 -17.91 -3.01
CA ARG A 74 0.22 -16.95 -3.15
C ARG A 74 0.85 -16.94 -4.54
N GLN A 75 0.06 -17.16 -5.59
CA GLN A 75 0.57 -17.19 -6.95
C GLN A 75 1.21 -15.86 -7.32
N ARG A 76 2.42 -15.96 -7.91
CA ARG A 76 3.18 -14.84 -8.46
C ARG A 76 2.55 -14.37 -9.76
N VAL A 77 2.64 -13.08 -10.01
CA VAL A 77 2.18 -12.47 -11.26
C VAL A 77 3.38 -11.76 -11.88
N PRO A 78 3.90 -12.27 -13.01
CA PRO A 78 5.03 -11.63 -13.69
C PRO A 78 4.78 -10.14 -13.91
N ILE A 79 5.81 -9.33 -13.64
CA ILE A 79 5.79 -7.88 -13.78
C ILE A 79 6.82 -7.43 -14.80
N HIS A 80 6.57 -6.30 -15.45
CA HIS A 80 7.58 -5.63 -16.27
C HIS A 80 8.83 -5.29 -15.44
N PRO A 81 10.00 -5.09 -16.10
CA PRO A 81 11.19 -4.58 -15.45
C PRO A 81 10.92 -3.27 -14.72
N LEU A 82 11.62 -3.05 -13.61
CA LEU A 82 11.55 -1.80 -12.88
C LEU A 82 12.39 -0.72 -13.57
N SER A 83 12.07 0.54 -13.30
CA SER A 83 12.93 1.65 -13.72
C SER A 83 14.32 1.53 -13.06
N PRO A 84 15.43 1.84 -13.76
CA PRO A 84 16.77 1.79 -13.18
C PRO A 84 16.92 2.62 -11.89
N GLN A 85 16.17 3.72 -11.79
CA GLN A 85 16.11 4.60 -10.62
C GLN A 85 15.69 3.86 -9.34
N CYS A 86 14.93 2.77 -9.43
CA CYS A 86 14.55 1.97 -8.25
C CYS A 86 15.75 1.39 -7.50
N PHE A 87 16.91 1.29 -8.16
CA PHE A 87 18.12 0.68 -7.62
C PHE A 87 19.17 1.72 -7.20
N GLU A 88 18.78 2.99 -7.09
CA GLU A 88 19.60 4.03 -6.48
C GLU A 88 19.47 4.00 -4.95
N ASP A 89 20.24 4.85 -4.27
CA ASP A 89 20.21 4.96 -2.82
C ASP A 89 18.98 5.76 -2.35
N TYR A 90 18.27 5.19 -1.38
CA TYR A 90 17.10 5.77 -0.73
C TYR A 90 17.22 5.67 0.79
N ASP A 91 16.74 6.68 1.51
CA ASP A 91 16.65 6.66 2.97
C ASP A 91 15.45 5.82 3.46
N LEU A 92 14.43 5.67 2.61
CA LEU A 92 13.23 4.89 2.91
C LEU A 92 12.63 4.30 1.63
N ILE A 93 12.22 3.02 1.72
CA ILE A 93 11.39 2.39 0.70
C ILE A 93 9.98 2.16 1.24
N ILE A 94 8.98 2.76 0.59
CA ILE A 94 7.57 2.52 0.87
C ILE A 94 7.06 1.46 -0.11
N LEU A 95 6.71 0.28 0.42
CA LEU A 95 6.15 -0.82 -0.37
C LEU A 95 4.63 -0.90 -0.17
N ALA A 96 3.86 -0.43 -1.16
CA ALA A 96 2.42 -0.32 -1.07
C ALA A 96 1.69 -1.37 -1.92
N GLY A 97 0.75 -2.09 -1.32
CA GLY A 97 0.02 -3.13 -2.04
C GLY A 97 -1.32 -3.50 -1.42
N PRO A 98 -2.26 -4.04 -2.22
CA PRO A 98 -3.50 -4.58 -1.71
C PRO A 98 -3.30 -5.98 -1.12
N THR A 99 -4.18 -6.35 -0.19
CA THR A 99 -4.34 -7.75 0.25
C THR A 99 -5.18 -8.54 -0.73
N TRP A 100 -4.73 -9.75 -1.09
CA TRP A 100 -5.46 -10.73 -1.89
C TRP A 100 -5.47 -12.07 -1.19
N SER A 101 -6.67 -12.58 -0.87
CA SER A 101 -6.85 -13.87 -0.17
C SER A 101 -5.80 -14.08 0.94
N TYR A 102 -5.76 -13.15 1.90
CA TYR A 102 -4.86 -13.14 3.07
C TYR A 102 -3.40 -12.74 2.83
N ASN A 103 -2.96 -12.58 1.59
CA ASN A 103 -1.55 -12.42 1.23
C ASN A 103 -1.25 -11.09 0.51
N PRO A 104 0.04 -10.69 0.42
CA PRO A 104 0.46 -9.67 -0.53
C PRO A 104 0.05 -10.05 -1.95
N SER A 105 -0.31 -9.06 -2.75
CA SER A 105 -0.70 -9.28 -4.15
C SER A 105 0.41 -9.97 -4.97
N GLY A 106 0.03 -10.80 -5.94
CA GLY A 106 0.97 -11.52 -6.81
C GLY A 106 2.08 -10.66 -7.42
N PRO A 107 1.82 -9.43 -7.92
CA PRO A 107 2.88 -8.54 -8.43
C PRO A 107 3.91 -8.13 -7.37
N VAL A 108 3.47 -7.90 -6.12
CA VAL A 108 4.36 -7.62 -5.00
C VAL A 108 5.20 -8.86 -4.64
N LEU A 109 4.59 -10.06 -4.69
CA LEU A 109 5.35 -11.29 -4.49
C LEU A 109 6.39 -11.51 -5.59
N SER A 110 6.05 -11.23 -6.84
CA SER A 110 7.01 -11.30 -7.96
C SER A 110 8.14 -10.29 -7.86
N LEU A 111 7.87 -9.08 -7.35
CA LEU A 111 8.91 -8.10 -7.04
C LEU A 111 9.89 -8.66 -6.01
N LEU A 112 9.37 -9.19 -4.89
CA LEU A 112 10.19 -9.72 -3.80
C LEU A 112 11.07 -10.88 -4.27
N ASP A 113 10.52 -11.79 -5.08
CA ASP A 113 11.28 -12.93 -5.58
C ASP A 113 12.32 -12.54 -6.64
N ARG A 114 11.99 -11.60 -7.55
CA ARG A 114 12.87 -11.25 -8.68
C ARG A 114 13.93 -10.21 -8.33
N ASP A 115 13.52 -9.12 -7.68
CA ASP A 115 14.34 -7.93 -7.47
C ASP A 115 14.64 -7.68 -5.98
N GLY A 116 14.06 -8.49 -5.08
CA GLY A 116 13.98 -8.17 -3.66
C GLY A 116 15.33 -8.11 -2.95
N GLU A 117 16.27 -9.00 -3.27
CA GLU A 117 17.60 -8.96 -2.66
C GLU A 117 18.35 -7.66 -3.02
N ARG A 118 18.22 -7.21 -4.27
CA ARG A 118 18.87 -5.99 -4.74
C ARG A 118 18.20 -4.74 -4.19
N LEU A 119 16.88 -4.76 -4.02
CA LEU A 119 16.09 -3.62 -3.57
C LEU A 119 16.06 -3.43 -2.06
N PHE A 120 16.06 -4.51 -1.28
CA PHE A 120 15.66 -4.42 0.14
C PHE A 120 16.76 -4.80 1.13
N ARG A 121 17.89 -5.33 0.66
CA ARG A 121 19.02 -5.67 1.53
C ARG A 121 19.58 -4.41 2.19
N ASP A 122 19.66 -4.43 3.52
CA ASP A 122 20.13 -3.33 4.36
C ASP A 122 19.34 -2.02 4.19
N GLN A 123 18.12 -2.11 3.62
CA GLN A 123 17.24 -0.96 3.42
C GLN A 123 16.15 -0.89 4.49
N THR A 124 15.73 0.33 4.83
CA THR A 124 14.55 0.56 5.66
C THR A 124 13.30 0.53 4.79
N VAL A 125 12.37 -0.38 5.10
CA VAL A 125 11.14 -0.59 4.33
C VAL A 125 9.91 -0.37 5.20
N LEU A 126 9.02 0.51 4.76
CA LEU A 126 7.72 0.76 5.38
C LEU A 126 6.58 0.20 4.52
N PRO A 127 5.98 -0.95 4.90
CA PRO A 127 4.86 -1.51 4.15
C PRO A 127 3.57 -0.69 4.35
N VAL A 128 2.86 -0.43 3.25
CA VAL A 128 1.55 0.21 3.22
C VAL A 128 0.51 -0.77 2.68
N ILE A 129 -0.34 -1.27 3.56
CA ILE A 129 -1.33 -2.31 3.26
C ILE A 129 -2.70 -1.66 3.07
N SER A 130 -3.24 -1.77 1.85
CA SER A 130 -4.65 -1.49 1.56
C SER A 130 -5.43 -2.80 1.61
N CYS A 131 -6.47 -2.88 2.45
CA CYS A 131 -7.17 -4.13 2.65
C CYS A 131 -8.66 -3.91 2.92
N ARG A 132 -9.40 -5.02 2.92
CA ARG A 132 -10.81 -5.09 3.31
C ARG A 132 -11.06 -6.01 4.51
N GLY A 133 -9.98 -6.61 5.02
CA GLY A 133 -9.94 -7.63 6.05
C GLY A 133 -8.58 -8.31 6.04
N PHE A 134 -8.34 -9.14 7.06
CA PHE A 134 -7.19 -10.05 7.15
C PHE A 134 -5.80 -9.41 6.95
N TRP A 135 -5.66 -8.15 7.34
CA TRP A 135 -4.39 -7.43 7.22
C TRP A 135 -3.28 -8.01 8.10
N ARG A 136 -3.63 -8.69 9.21
CA ARG A 136 -2.66 -9.31 10.12
C ARG A 136 -1.85 -10.40 9.42
N THR A 137 -2.51 -11.31 8.72
CA THR A 137 -1.86 -12.37 7.93
C THR A 137 -0.99 -11.78 6.83
N HIS A 138 -1.48 -10.77 6.11
CA HIS A 138 -0.67 -10.04 5.14
C HIS A 138 0.57 -9.45 5.81
N TRP A 139 0.40 -8.72 6.91
CA TRP A 139 1.47 -8.06 7.64
C TRP A 139 2.56 -9.05 8.08
N TRP A 140 2.18 -10.15 8.72
CA TRP A 140 3.14 -11.17 9.14
C TRP A 140 3.89 -11.76 7.95
N GLY A 141 3.18 -12.02 6.85
CA GLY A 141 3.77 -12.53 5.61
C GLY A 141 4.77 -11.56 4.98
N ILE A 142 4.38 -10.30 4.75
CA ILE A 142 5.24 -9.30 4.09
C ILE A 142 6.44 -8.94 4.97
N ARG A 143 6.25 -8.79 6.29
CA ARG A 143 7.34 -8.52 7.24
C ARG A 143 8.36 -9.66 7.24
N SER A 144 7.89 -10.91 7.23
CA SER A 144 8.78 -12.07 7.18
C SER A 144 9.58 -12.12 5.87
N LEU A 145 8.93 -11.88 4.72
CA LEU A 145 9.62 -11.87 3.42
C LEU A 145 10.67 -10.75 3.35
N LEU A 146 10.32 -9.52 3.75
CA LEU A 146 11.25 -8.39 3.74
C LEU A 146 12.46 -8.63 4.66
N ARG A 147 12.24 -9.14 5.88
CA ARG A 147 13.33 -9.47 6.80
C ARG A 147 14.25 -10.56 6.27
N LYS A 148 13.71 -11.56 5.57
CA LYS A 148 14.52 -12.59 4.90
C LYS A 148 15.43 -12.02 3.82
N LEU A 149 15.04 -10.90 3.22
CA LEU A 149 15.84 -10.17 2.24
C LEU A 149 16.85 -9.19 2.88
N GLY A 150 16.94 -9.15 4.21
CA GLY A 150 17.85 -8.26 4.94
C GLY A 150 17.28 -6.87 5.21
N ALA A 151 15.98 -6.65 5.03
CA ALA A 151 15.38 -5.34 5.25
C ALA A 151 15.05 -5.06 6.71
N THR A 152 15.24 -3.80 7.12
CA THR A 152 14.69 -3.27 8.38
C THR A 152 13.24 -2.85 8.16
N VAL A 153 12.33 -3.38 8.95
CA VAL A 153 10.88 -3.10 8.84
C VAL A 153 10.39 -2.51 10.17
N PRO A 154 10.55 -1.19 10.39
CA PRO A 154 10.33 -0.57 11.70
C PRO A 154 8.85 -0.50 12.06
N ASN A 155 7.98 -0.32 11.06
CA ASN A 155 6.55 -0.12 11.29
C ASN A 155 5.70 -0.57 10.08
N ARG A 156 4.39 -0.30 10.12
CA ARG A 156 3.42 -0.56 9.05
C ARG A 156 2.35 0.50 9.00
N VAL A 157 1.88 0.83 7.80
CA VAL A 157 0.64 1.58 7.61
C VAL A 157 -0.42 0.64 7.08
N VAL A 158 -1.60 0.59 7.70
CA VAL A 158 -2.68 -0.29 7.28
C VAL A 158 -3.98 0.48 7.19
N PHE A 159 -4.62 0.46 6.02
CA PHE A 159 -5.97 0.97 5.82
C PHE A 159 -6.93 -0.18 5.57
N ASN A 160 -7.86 -0.39 6.49
CA ASN A 160 -8.95 -1.34 6.30
C ASN A 160 -10.18 -0.66 5.66
N HIS A 161 -10.97 -1.43 4.94
CA HIS A 161 -12.23 -0.94 4.40
C HIS A 161 -13.21 -0.64 5.53
N PRO A 162 -13.94 0.50 5.50
CA PRO A 162 -14.79 0.91 6.62
C PRO A 162 -16.08 0.10 6.76
N THR A 163 -16.53 -0.53 5.67
CA THR A 163 -17.70 -1.41 5.70
C THR A 163 -17.42 -2.69 6.48
N LYS A 164 -18.31 -3.03 7.41
CA LYS A 164 -18.26 -4.27 8.21
C LYS A 164 -18.71 -5.50 7.41
N GLU A 165 -18.29 -6.67 7.86
CA GLU A 165 -18.82 -7.94 7.36
C GLU A 165 -20.30 -8.12 7.76
N PRO A 166 -21.10 -8.88 6.98
CA PRO A 166 -20.75 -9.55 5.70
C PRO A 166 -20.81 -8.63 4.46
N TRP A 167 -21.26 -7.38 4.65
CA TRP A 167 -21.52 -6.43 3.55
C TRP A 167 -20.26 -6.05 2.77
N CYS A 168 -19.10 -6.05 3.43
CA CYS A 168 -17.83 -5.80 2.78
C CYS A 168 -17.54 -6.88 1.73
N THR A 169 -17.59 -8.16 2.13
CA THR A 169 -17.39 -9.30 1.24
C THR A 169 -18.40 -9.27 0.08
N ILE A 170 -19.69 -9.14 0.38
CA ILE A 170 -20.74 -9.12 -0.66
C ILE A 170 -20.50 -7.98 -1.67
N GLY A 171 -20.20 -6.78 -1.18
CA GLY A 171 -19.94 -5.62 -2.04
C GLY A 171 -18.70 -5.81 -2.92
N VAL A 172 -17.65 -6.48 -2.43
CA VAL A 172 -16.46 -6.81 -3.22
C VAL A 172 -16.79 -7.77 -4.36
N PHE A 173 -17.51 -8.85 -4.08
CA PHE A 173 -17.90 -9.79 -5.13
C PHE A 173 -18.78 -9.12 -6.19
N LEU A 174 -19.75 -8.29 -5.76
CA LEU A 174 -20.56 -7.49 -6.67
C LEU A 174 -19.70 -6.55 -7.54
N LYS A 175 -18.74 -5.84 -6.94
CA LYS A 175 -17.83 -4.96 -7.68
C LYS A 175 -16.92 -5.71 -8.64
N LEU A 176 -16.37 -6.84 -8.23
CA LEU A 176 -15.55 -7.69 -9.10
C LEU A 176 -16.37 -8.24 -10.28
N ALA A 177 -17.67 -8.45 -10.07
CA ALA A 177 -18.62 -8.82 -11.13
C ALA A 177 -19.13 -7.62 -11.97
N GLY A 178 -18.60 -6.40 -11.73
CA GLY A 178 -18.97 -5.19 -12.46
C GLY A 178 -20.28 -4.54 -12.01
N LYS A 179 -20.88 -4.99 -10.91
CA LYS A 179 -22.07 -4.37 -10.31
C LYS A 179 -21.69 -3.16 -9.45
N ILE A 180 -22.68 -2.31 -9.15
CA ILE A 180 -22.53 -1.08 -8.37
C ILE A 180 -23.31 -1.22 -7.05
N PRO A 181 -22.77 -1.92 -6.03
CA PRO A 181 -23.47 -2.17 -4.75
C PRO A 181 -23.96 -0.90 -4.06
N GLU A 182 -23.27 0.23 -4.21
CA GLU A 182 -23.66 1.51 -3.61
C GLU A 182 -25.02 2.02 -4.12
N ARG A 183 -25.42 1.59 -5.32
CA ARG A 183 -26.70 1.96 -5.94
C ARG A 183 -27.79 0.91 -5.76
N MET A 184 -27.47 -0.26 -5.22
CA MET A 184 -28.45 -1.34 -5.03
C MET A 184 -29.27 -1.08 -3.76
N PRO A 185 -30.62 -1.15 -3.79
CA PRO A 185 -31.46 -0.82 -2.64
C PRO A 185 -31.15 -1.62 -1.37
N LEU A 186 -30.85 -2.92 -1.50
CA LEU A 186 -30.51 -3.82 -0.40
C LEU A 186 -29.10 -3.56 0.18
N MET A 187 -28.18 -3.03 -0.63
CA MET A 187 -26.77 -2.83 -0.25
C MET A 187 -26.49 -1.42 0.24
N ARG A 188 -27.15 -0.39 -0.31
CA ARG A 188 -26.83 1.03 -0.07
C ARG A 188 -26.84 1.45 1.41
N LYS A 189 -27.65 0.78 2.24
CA LYS A 189 -27.75 1.05 3.69
C LYS A 189 -26.45 0.67 4.42
N HIS A 190 -25.77 -0.38 3.97
CA HIS A 190 -24.60 -0.95 4.65
C HIS A 190 -23.29 -0.74 3.86
N TYR A 191 -23.37 -0.59 2.54
CA TYR A 191 -22.25 -0.40 1.62
C TYR A 191 -22.34 0.98 0.97
N LYS A 192 -21.82 2.00 1.69
CA LYS A 192 -21.94 3.41 1.29
C LYS A 192 -20.97 3.85 0.21
N THR A 193 -19.79 3.22 0.13
CA THR A 193 -18.72 3.65 -0.79
C THR A 193 -17.88 2.49 -1.29
N TYR A 194 -17.34 2.63 -2.51
CA TYR A 194 -16.34 1.70 -3.03
C TYR A 194 -14.95 2.04 -2.50
N GLY A 195 -14.40 1.16 -1.68
CA GLY A 195 -13.02 1.31 -1.22
C GLY A 195 -12.88 2.35 -0.12
N HIS A 196 -11.78 3.09 -0.13
CA HIS A 196 -11.45 3.99 0.98
C HIS A 196 -12.23 5.31 0.92
N THR A 197 -12.59 5.85 2.09
CA THR A 197 -13.35 7.11 2.20
C THR A 197 -12.44 8.32 2.02
N ARG A 198 -13.05 9.50 1.84
CA ARG A 198 -12.32 10.78 1.84
C ARG A 198 -11.57 11.03 3.15
N SER A 199 -12.18 10.67 4.29
CA SER A 199 -11.51 10.76 5.60
C SER A 199 -10.28 9.85 5.68
N GLN A 200 -10.33 8.66 5.08
CA GLN A 200 -9.14 7.81 4.97
C GLN A 200 -8.06 8.38 4.06
N MET A 201 -8.44 9.14 3.02
CA MET A 201 -7.45 9.86 2.18
C MET A 201 -6.77 10.98 2.96
N ALA A 202 -7.55 11.78 3.70
CA ALA A 202 -7.01 12.82 4.57
C ALA A 202 -6.09 12.23 5.64
N GLU A 203 -6.46 11.07 6.21
CA GLU A 203 -5.62 10.37 7.18
C GLU A 203 -4.34 9.81 6.54
N ALA A 204 -4.39 9.31 5.30
CA ALA A 204 -3.20 8.90 4.57
C ALA A 204 -2.25 10.07 4.31
N ARG A 205 -2.78 11.26 4.01
CA ARG A 205 -2.00 12.50 3.91
C ARG A 205 -1.33 12.84 5.24
N ARG A 206 -2.09 12.83 6.34
CA ARG A 206 -1.57 13.04 7.70
C ARG A 206 -0.43 12.07 8.05
N PHE A 207 -0.55 10.80 7.67
CA PHE A 207 0.53 9.82 7.84
C PHE A 207 1.75 10.14 6.98
N GLY A 208 1.55 10.63 5.76
CA GLY A 208 2.64 11.16 4.93
C GLY A 208 3.39 12.30 5.63
N GLU A 209 2.66 13.24 6.22
CA GLU A 209 3.25 14.36 6.98
C GLU A 209 4.05 13.85 8.19
N MET A 210 3.52 12.87 8.93
CA MET A 210 4.22 12.26 10.07
C MET A 210 5.53 11.58 9.65
N ILE A 211 5.52 10.84 8.54
CA ILE A 211 6.70 10.15 8.02
C ILE A 211 7.73 11.18 7.52
N GLY A 212 7.28 12.18 6.75
CA GLY A 212 8.15 13.23 6.23
C GLY A 212 8.85 13.99 7.35
N ARG A 213 8.11 14.37 8.39
CA ARG A 213 8.66 15.00 9.60
C ARG A 213 9.71 14.12 10.28
N ALA A 214 9.38 12.86 10.56
CA ALA A 214 10.27 11.94 11.24
C ALA A 214 11.60 11.75 10.48
N LEU A 215 11.55 11.60 9.15
CA LEU A 215 12.75 11.45 8.33
C LEU A 215 13.67 12.68 8.36
N ILE A 216 13.08 13.88 8.41
CA ILE A 216 13.85 15.13 8.47
C ILE A 216 14.41 15.39 9.87
N GLN A 217 13.68 15.01 10.92
CA GLN A 217 14.11 15.16 12.31
C GLN A 217 15.06 14.04 12.78
N GLY A 218 15.12 12.92 12.04
CA GLY A 218 15.88 11.74 12.43
C GLY A 218 15.16 10.87 13.47
N ASP A 219 13.85 11.04 13.63
CA ASP A 219 13.04 10.26 14.57
C ASP A 219 12.84 8.83 14.07
N GLY A 220 12.73 7.88 15.00
CA GLY A 220 12.47 6.47 14.70
C GLY A 220 11.07 6.27 14.09
N LEU A 221 11.00 5.63 12.91
CA LEU A 221 9.72 5.32 12.26
C LEU A 221 8.87 4.32 13.07
N GLU A 222 9.49 3.53 13.95
CA GLU A 222 8.86 2.61 14.89
C GLU A 222 8.02 3.30 15.97
N GLU A 223 8.28 4.58 16.25
CA GLU A 223 7.56 5.37 17.26
C GLU A 223 6.26 5.98 16.72
N LEU A 224 6.10 6.02 15.40
CA LEU A 224 4.93 6.60 14.76
C LEU A 224 3.68 5.74 14.99
N ASP A 225 2.62 6.35 15.54
CA ASP A 225 1.33 5.68 15.71
C ASP A 225 0.40 5.87 14.51
N PHE A 226 0.25 4.81 13.72
CA PHE A 226 -0.68 4.74 12.59
C PHE A 226 -2.02 4.08 12.93
N ARG A 227 -2.29 3.78 14.20
CA ARG A 227 -3.53 3.11 14.64
C ARG A 227 -4.60 4.13 14.95
N THR A 228 -5.43 4.42 13.95
CA THR A 228 -6.59 5.29 14.13
C THR A 228 -7.88 4.62 13.70
N LYS A 229 -9.02 5.18 14.13
CA LYS A 229 -10.36 4.72 13.72
C LYS A 229 -10.55 4.69 12.19
N LEU A 230 -9.75 5.46 11.45
CA LEU A 230 -9.79 5.54 9.99
C LEU A 230 -8.82 4.56 9.30
N ALA A 231 -7.78 4.07 9.98
CA ALA A 231 -6.78 3.17 9.41
C ALA A 231 -7.04 1.72 9.88
N ILE A 232 -6.51 1.40 11.06
CA ILE A 232 -6.81 0.21 11.85
C ILE A 232 -7.04 0.64 13.30
N PHE A 233 -8.25 0.44 13.82
CA PHE A 233 -8.50 0.55 15.24
C PHE A 233 -8.29 -0.83 15.87
N GLU A 234 -7.16 -1.01 16.53
CA GLU A 234 -7.00 -2.07 17.52
C GLU A 234 -7.43 -1.42 18.86
N GLY A 235 -8.73 -1.49 19.13
CA GLY A 235 -9.26 -1.24 20.47
C GLY A 235 -9.08 -2.48 21.33
#